data_AF-A0A3C0FMM2-F1
#
_entry.id   AF-A0A3C0FMM2-F1
#
_cell.length_a   1.000
_cell.length_b   1.000
_cell.length_c   1.000
_cell.angle_alpha   90.00
_cell.angle_beta   90.00
_cell.angle_gamma   90.00
#
_symmetry.space_group_name_H-M   'P 1'
#
loop_
_entity.id
_entity.type
_entity.pdbx_description
1 polymer ?
#
loop_
_entity_poly.entity_id
_entity_poly.type
_entity_poly.pdbx_seq_one_letter_code
_entity_poly.pdbx_strand_id
1 'polypeptide(L)'
;AEVKNFFDVHKAEGTHAGGVHFEMTGTDVTECIGGAREVTEDALSDRYHTHCDPRLNGGQALELAFLIAEMIKKERDSIRAEQMAASA
;
A
#
# COMPACT_ATOMS: atom_id res chain seq x y z
N ALA A 1 0.29 -2.09 7.60
CA ALA A 1 0.97 -3.28 8.15
C ALA A 1 0.93 -4.44 7.16
N GLU A 2 -0.25 -4.85 6.70
CA GLU A 2 -0.43 -6.01 5.81
C GLU A 2 0.38 -5.97 4.51
N VAL A 3 0.33 -4.88 3.74
CA VAL A 3 1.09 -4.80 2.48
C VAL A 3 2.59 -4.94 2.71
N LYS A 4 3.15 -4.37 3.79
CA LYS A 4 4.58 -4.57 4.12
C LYS A 4 4.88 -6.03 4.40
N ASN A 5 4.06 -6.68 5.22
CA ASN A 5 4.21 -8.09 5.55
C ASN A 5 4.10 -8.99 4.30
N PHE A 6 3.20 -8.66 3.38
CA PHE A 6 3.07 -9.35 2.10
C PHE A 6 4.39 -9.32 1.30
N PHE A 7 5.03 -8.16 1.17
CA PHE A 7 6.35 -8.05 0.55
C PHE A 7 7.44 -8.79 1.33
N ASP A 8 7.44 -8.69 2.66
CA ASP A 8 8.44 -9.34 3.52
C ASP A 8 8.36 -10.87 3.42
N VAL A 9 7.16 -11.44 3.38
CA VAL A 9 6.95 -12.89 3.19
C VAL A 9 7.41 -13.33 1.80
N HIS A 10 7.00 -12.62 0.74
CA HIS A 10 7.43 -12.96 -0.62
C HIS A 10 8.96 -12.93 -0.75
N LYS A 11 9.61 -11.93 -0.16
CA LYS A 11 11.06 -11.85 -0.10
C LYS A 11 11.68 -13.03 0.65
N ALA A 12 11.15 -13.39 1.82
CA ALA A 12 11.67 -14.50 2.63
C ALA A 12 11.54 -15.85 1.91
N GLU A 13 10.44 -16.04 1.17
CA GLU A 13 10.17 -17.27 0.42
C GLU A 13 10.81 -17.29 -0.99
N GLY A 14 11.49 -16.21 -1.40
CA GLY A 14 12.07 -16.09 -2.74
C GLY A 14 11.03 -16.08 -3.86
N THR A 15 9.80 -15.62 -3.58
CA THR A 15 8.68 -15.56 -4.52
C THR A 15 8.36 -14.12 -4.91
N HIS A 16 7.62 -13.93 -6.00
CA HIS A 16 7.30 -12.61 -6.52
C HIS A 16 5.99 -12.06 -5.93
N ALA A 17 6.06 -10.87 -5.34
CA ALA A 17 4.91 -10.09 -4.87
C ALA A 17 4.11 -9.52 -6.06
N GLY A 18 3.24 -10.35 -6.66
CA GLY A 18 2.67 -10.11 -7.99
C GLY A 18 1.61 -9.02 -8.13
N GLY A 19 1.12 -8.46 -7.03
CA GLY A 19 0.13 -7.38 -7.08
C GLY A 19 -0.62 -7.20 -5.77
N VAL A 20 -1.45 -6.17 -5.74
CA VAL A 20 -2.30 -5.79 -4.61
C VAL A 20 -3.68 -5.42 -5.12
N HIS A 21 -4.71 -5.65 -4.29
CA HIS A 21 -6.09 -5.30 -4.60
C HIS A 21 -6.65 -4.44 -3.46
N PHE A 22 -7.21 -3.29 -3.80
CA PHE A 22 -7.81 -2.37 -2.83
C PHE A 22 -9.15 -1.85 -3.33
N GLU A 23 -10.06 -1.57 -2.39
CA GLU A 23 -11.25 -0.78 -2.67
C GLU A 23 -10.92 0.71 -2.53
N MET A 24 -11.16 1.49 -3.58
CA MET A 24 -10.79 2.90 -3.62
C MET A 24 -11.80 3.73 -4.40
N THR A 25 -11.79 5.03 -4.16
CA THR A 25 -12.55 6.01 -4.94
C THR A 25 -11.78 7.30 -5.14
N GLY A 26 -11.98 7.94 -6.30
CA GLY A 26 -11.42 9.28 -6.58
C GLY A 26 -12.17 10.42 -5.88
N THR A 27 -13.28 10.12 -5.19
CA THR A 27 -14.05 11.08 -4.40
C THR A 27 -13.36 11.34 -3.05
N ASP A 28 -13.45 12.57 -2.55
CA ASP A 28 -12.96 12.94 -1.22
C ASP A 28 -13.90 12.40 -0.13
N VAL A 29 -13.73 11.12 0.23
CA VAL A 29 -14.52 10.41 1.27
C VAL A 29 -13.76 10.28 2.58
N THR A 30 -14.49 10.13 3.68
CA THR A 30 -13.95 9.83 5.02
C THR A 30 -14.42 8.44 5.45
N GLU A 31 -14.01 7.42 4.69
CA GLU A 31 -14.46 6.04 4.90
C GLU A 31 -13.42 5.19 5.66
N CYS A 32 -12.12 5.34 5.35
CA CYS A 32 -11.03 4.71 6.10
C CYS A 32 -10.33 5.71 7.04
N ILE A 33 -10.00 5.29 8.26
CA ILE A 33 -9.25 6.09 9.23
C ILE A 33 -7.75 6.24 8.85
N GLY A 34 -7.13 7.31 9.34
CA GLY A 34 -5.71 7.59 9.14
C GLY A 34 -5.37 8.22 7.78
N GLY A 35 -4.17 7.92 7.29
CA GLY A 35 -3.56 8.59 6.13
C GLY A 35 -2.96 9.96 6.46
N ALA A 36 -2.28 10.58 5.50
CA ALA A 36 -1.54 11.82 5.70
C ALA A 36 -2.40 13.03 6.15
N ARG A 37 -3.69 13.05 5.78
CA ARG A 37 -4.65 14.09 6.22
C ARG A 37 -5.45 13.67 7.46
N GLU A 38 -5.04 12.59 8.13
CA GLU A 38 -5.62 12.00 9.34
C GLU A 38 -7.16 12.04 9.37
N VAL A 39 -7.79 11.03 8.78
CA VAL A 39 -9.22 10.79 8.99
C VAL A 39 -9.41 10.17 10.38
N THR A 40 -10.08 10.87 11.28
CA THR A 40 -10.40 10.36 12.63
C THR A 40 -11.70 9.55 12.62
N GLU A 41 -11.97 8.79 13.68
CA GLU A 41 -13.24 8.07 13.84
C GLU A 41 -14.44 9.03 13.81
N ASP A 42 -14.34 10.20 14.47
CA ASP A 42 -15.39 11.22 14.47
C ASP A 42 -15.66 11.79 13.07
N ALA A 43 -14.63 11.88 12.23
CA ALA A 43 -14.75 12.40 10.87
C ALA A 43 -15.41 11.41 9.90
N LEU A 44 -15.65 10.15 10.32
CA LEU A 44 -16.27 9.16 9.45
C LEU A 44 -17.69 9.58 9.05
N SER A 45 -18.47 10.17 9.95
CA SER A 45 -19.85 10.57 9.65
C SER A 45 -20.00 11.67 8.60
N ASP A 46 -18.93 12.39 8.26
CA ASP A 46 -18.98 13.53 7.36
C ASP A 46 -19.26 13.12 5.91
N ARG A 47 -18.56 12.09 5.42
CA ARG A 47 -18.58 11.65 4.02
C ARG A 47 -18.43 10.13 3.86
N TYR A 48 -19.15 9.37 4.70
CA TYR A 48 -19.32 7.94 4.52
C TYR A 48 -20.41 7.64 3.49
N HIS A 49 -20.03 7.42 2.23
CA HIS A 49 -20.99 7.37 1.10
C HIS A 49 -21.24 5.96 0.56
N THR A 50 -20.67 4.93 1.18
CA THR A 50 -20.86 3.54 0.81
C THR A 50 -21.77 2.83 1.81
N HIS A 51 -22.61 1.93 1.31
CA HIS A 51 -23.35 0.96 2.14
C HIS A 51 -22.60 -0.39 2.25
N CYS A 52 -21.48 -0.52 1.53
CA CYS A 52 -20.57 -1.66 1.58
C CYS A 52 -19.38 -1.33 2.51
N ASP A 53 -18.24 -1.99 2.26
CA ASP A 53 -17.01 -1.74 2.99
C ASP A 53 -16.43 -0.33 2.71
N PRO A 54 -15.72 0.26 3.67
CA PRO A 54 -15.10 1.57 3.52
C PRO A 54 -13.94 1.56 2.53
N ARG A 55 -13.89 2.57 1.65
CA ARG A 55 -12.90 2.67 0.57
C ARG A 55 -11.81 3.68 0.90
N LEU A 56 -10.63 3.47 0.31
CA LEU A 56 -9.55 4.47 0.31
C LEU A 56 -9.98 5.70 -0.51
N ASN A 57 -9.81 6.89 0.07
CA ASN A 57 -9.91 8.13 -0.71
C ASN A 57 -8.65 8.33 -1.56
N GLY A 58 -8.69 9.31 -2.48
CA GLY A 58 -7.58 9.57 -3.40
C GLY A 58 -6.24 9.89 -2.72
N GLY A 59 -6.26 10.56 -1.56
CA GLY A 59 -5.05 10.85 -0.79
C GLY A 59 -4.43 9.59 -0.19
N GLN A 60 -5.24 8.78 0.47
CA GLN A 60 -4.82 7.50 1.06
C GLN A 60 -4.33 6.51 -0.01
N ALA A 61 -5.02 6.45 -1.15
CA ALA A 61 -4.61 5.61 -2.26
C ALA A 61 -3.24 6.02 -2.84
N LEU A 62 -3.00 7.32 -3.01
CA LEU A 62 -1.73 7.83 -3.52
C LEU A 62 -0.58 7.58 -2.52
N GLU A 63 -0.83 7.78 -1.23
CA GLU A 63 0.11 7.45 -0.16
C GLU A 63 0.52 5.98 -0.21
N LEU A 64 -0.46 5.08 -0.32
CA LEU A 64 -0.21 3.65 -0.42
C LEU A 64 0.56 3.29 -1.70
N ALA A 65 0.28 3.95 -2.82
CA ALA A 65 1.00 3.76 -4.08
C ALA A 65 2.49 4.12 -3.95
N PHE A 66 2.82 5.24 -3.29
CA PHE A 66 4.21 5.62 -3.03
C PHE A 66 4.92 4.62 -2.12
N LEU A 67 4.25 4.16 -1.05
CA LEU A 67 4.79 3.16 -0.14
C LEU A 67 5.09 1.83 -0.86
N ILE A 68 4.22 1.39 -1.77
CA ILE A 68 4.45 0.21 -2.62
C ILE A 68 5.61 0.43 -3.58
N ALA A 69 5.69 1.60 -4.22
CA ALA A 69 6.79 1.92 -5.13
C ALA A 69 8.16 1.86 -4.44
N GLU A 70 8.26 2.30 -3.18
CA GLU A 70 9.47 2.17 -2.36
C GLU A 70 9.85 0.71 -2.08
N MET A 71 8.86 -0.14 -1.78
CA MET A 71 9.10 -1.57 -1.54
C MET A 71 9.59 -2.29 -2.80
N ILE A 72 8.96 -2.04 -3.95
CA ILE A 72 9.38 -2.58 -5.26
C ILE A 72 10.80 -2.11 -5.60
N LYS A 73 11.11 -0.83 -5.37
CA LYS A 73 12.46 -0.29 -5.60
C LYS A 73 13.50 -1.02 -4.73
N LYS A 74 13.21 -1.20 -3.44
CA LYS A 74 14.09 -1.91 -2.50
C LYS A 74 14.35 -3.35 -2.93
N GLU A 75 13.30 -4.06 -3.35
CA GLU A 75 13.41 -5.44 -3.85
C GLU A 75 14.30 -5.53 -5.10
N ARG A 76 14.05 -4.65 -6.09
CA ARG A 76 14.86 -4.56 -7.31
C ARG A 76 16.34 -4.29 -7.01
N ASP A 77 16.60 -3.37 -6.08
CA ASP A 77 17.96 -3.00 -5.72
C ASP A 77 18.68 -4.14 -4.98
N SER A 78 17.97 -4.93 -4.14
CA SER A 78 18.54 -6.16 -3.55
C SER A 78 18.87 -7.23 -4.58
N ILE A 79 17.96 -7.50 -5.54
CA ILE A 79 18.20 -8.50 -6.60
C ILE A 79 19.44 -8.13 -7.43
N ARG A 80 19.60 -6.85 -7.77
CA ARG A 80 20.77 -6.36 -8.51
C ARG A 80 22.07 -6.56 -7.72
N ALA A 81 22.06 -6.26 -6.42
CA ALA A 81 23.24 -6.45 -5.57
C ALA A 81 23.64 -7.93 -5.46
N GLU A 82 22.67 -8.82 -5.30
CA GLU A 82 22.89 -10.28 -5.26
C GLU A 82 23.45 -10.81 -6.59
N GLN A 83 22.91 -10.35 -7.72
CA GLN A 83 23.42 -10.69 -9.05
C GLN A 83 24.86 -10.24 -9.26
N MET A 84 25.19 -9.00 -8.85
CA MET A 84 26.55 -8.48 -8.93
C MET A 84 27.52 -9.30 -8.08
N ALA A 85 27.14 -9.65 -6.85
CA ALA A 85 27.94 -10.47 -5.96
C ALA A 85 28.17 -11.89 -6.49
N ALA A 86 27.17 -12.49 -7.14
CA ALA A 86 27.28 -13.83 -7.74
C ALA A 86 28.13 -13.86 -9.03
N SER A 87 28.36 -12.71 -9.66
CA SER A 87 29.13 -12.56 -10.90
C SER A 87 30.59 -12.16 -10.70
N ALA A 88 31.00 -11.90 -9.45
CA ALA A 88 32.37 -11.54 -9.06
C ALA A 88 33.13 -12.75 -8.51
#